data_AF-A0A6A6N185-F1
#
_entry.id   AF-A0A6A6N185-F1
#
_cell.length_a   1.000
_cell.length_b   1.000
_cell.length_c   1.000
_cell.angle_alpha   90.00
_cell.angle_beta   90.00
_cell.angle_gamma   90.00
#
_symmetry.space_group_name_H-M   'P 1'
#
loop_
_entity.id
_entity.type
_entity.pdbx_description
1 polymer ?
#
loop_
_entity_poly.entity_id
_entity_poly.type
_entity_poly.pdbx_seq_one_letter_code
_entity_poly.pdbx_strand_id
1 'polypeptide(L)'
;MTTVGYGDLHAVNTMEMIFIIFYMLFNLGLTAYLIGNMTNLVVEGTRRTMEFRNSIEAASNFVFRNRLPPRLKEQILAYMCLRFKAESLNQNQLIEQLPKSICKSICHHLFLPTVEKVYLFRGVSREILLLLHHKKVNDLKIGEFLVEGGEEDGDPNMAFNLLTVASTGNAAFLEELLKAKLDPDIGDSVGRTPLHIAASKGHEECVLALLRHGCNIHLRDVNGNTALWEALSSKHQSVFRILYHFAKISDPHTAGDLLCTAAKQNDLTITKELLKHGLNVDTKDRQGKTAVQIAMEQNYVGMVDLLVMNGADDEVILKRNQEQEECNSSGKSNGLNYIRVSIYRGHPLIRKETCCREPGRLIRLPNSIEELKSIAGEKFGFDARNAMVTDEEGSEVDSIEVVRDNDKLFIVEDPNSFM
;
A
#
# COMPACT_ATOMS: atom_id res chain seq x y z
N MET A 1 -54.25 32.90 -32.44
CA MET A 1 -55.71 33.07 -32.58
C MET A 1 -56.19 34.13 -31.59
N THR A 2 -56.08 35.40 -31.98
CA THR A 2 -57.00 36.50 -31.59
C THR A 2 -56.99 37.46 -32.77
N THR A 3 -57.68 37.03 -33.84
CA THR A 3 -58.17 37.92 -34.88
C THR A 3 -59.32 38.73 -34.28
N VAL A 4 -59.01 39.66 -33.37
CA VAL A 4 -59.90 40.81 -33.18
C VAL A 4 -59.45 41.76 -34.26
N GLY A 5 -60.26 41.91 -35.30
CA GLY A 5 -59.91 42.73 -36.45
C GLY A 5 -59.59 44.14 -35.98
N TYR A 6 -58.39 44.63 -36.30
CA TYR A 6 -57.99 46.02 -36.09
C TYR A 6 -58.85 47.04 -36.89
N GLY A 7 -59.89 46.56 -37.58
CA GLY A 7 -60.82 47.36 -38.38
C GLY A 7 -61.84 48.18 -37.59
N ASP A 8 -61.96 48.00 -36.27
CA ASP A 8 -62.95 48.73 -35.44
C ASP A 8 -62.34 49.85 -34.56
N LEU A 9 -61.02 50.05 -34.58
CA LEU A 9 -60.35 51.12 -33.80
C LEU A 9 -60.20 52.39 -34.66
N HIS A 10 -61.25 53.21 -34.70
CA HIS A 10 -61.22 54.53 -35.31
C HIS A 10 -60.89 55.61 -34.27
N ALA A 11 -59.69 56.20 -34.39
CA ALA A 11 -59.32 57.36 -33.57
C ALA A 11 -60.15 58.58 -33.98
N VAL A 12 -60.83 59.22 -33.04
CA VAL A 12 -61.56 60.47 -33.27
C VAL A 12 -60.68 61.68 -32.91
N ASN A 13 -59.77 61.53 -31.96
CA ASN A 13 -58.86 62.58 -31.49
C ASN A 13 -57.37 62.27 -31.72
N THR A 14 -56.54 63.32 -31.83
CA THR A 14 -55.07 63.17 -31.98
C THR A 14 -54.42 62.42 -30.81
N MET A 15 -54.94 62.59 -29.59
CA MET A 15 -54.47 61.85 -28.41
C MET A 15 -54.85 60.35 -28.47
N GLU A 16 -56.03 60.03 -28.98
CA GLU A 16 -56.45 58.64 -29.21
C GLU A 16 -55.61 57.99 -30.32
N MET A 17 -55.26 58.74 -31.36
CA MET A 17 -54.39 58.27 -32.44
C MET A 17 -53.00 57.89 -31.90
N ILE A 18 -52.40 58.75 -31.06
CA ILE A 18 -51.11 58.48 -30.42
C ILE A 18 -51.21 57.24 -29.52
N PHE A 19 -52.26 57.15 -28.69
CA PHE A 19 -52.48 56.00 -27.82
C PHE A 19 -52.64 54.69 -28.61
N ILE A 20 -53.43 54.70 -29.69
CA ILE A 20 -53.62 53.54 -30.57
C ILE A 20 -52.29 53.12 -31.20
N ILE A 21 -51.46 54.06 -31.67
CA ILE A 21 -50.13 53.74 -32.22
C ILE A 21 -49.24 53.05 -31.18
N PHE A 22 -49.15 53.58 -29.96
CA PHE A 22 -48.36 52.95 -28.88
C PHE A 22 -48.92 51.60 -28.47
N TYR A 23 -50.24 51.46 -28.36
CA TYR A 23 -50.92 50.22 -28.04
C TYR A 23 -50.65 49.14 -29.10
N MET A 24 -50.70 49.51 -30.38
CA MET A 24 -50.37 48.63 -31.51
C MET A 24 -48.91 48.18 -31.47
N LEU A 25 -47.98 49.12 -31.24
CA LEU A 25 -46.55 48.82 -31.16
C LEU A 25 -46.23 47.90 -29.98
N PHE A 26 -46.85 48.14 -28.82
CA PHE A 26 -46.70 47.31 -27.64
C PHE A 26 -47.26 45.90 -27.85
N ASN A 27 -48.45 45.76 -28.45
CA ASN A 27 -49.02 44.45 -28.76
C ASN A 27 -48.17 43.69 -29.78
N LEU A 28 -47.64 44.36 -30.80
CA LEU A 28 -46.74 43.74 -31.77
C LEU A 28 -45.44 43.27 -31.10
N GLY A 29 -44.85 44.09 -30.22
CA GLY A 29 -43.67 43.72 -29.45
C GLY A 29 -43.92 42.55 -28.49
N LEU A 30 -45.03 42.58 -27.75
CA LEU A 30 -45.41 41.53 -26.80
C LEU A 30 -45.70 40.20 -27.52
N THR A 31 -46.41 40.25 -28.65
CA THR A 31 -46.68 39.03 -29.45
C THR A 31 -45.41 38.45 -30.04
N ALA A 32 -44.50 39.27 -30.58
CA ALA A 32 -43.20 38.81 -31.06
C ALA A 32 -42.36 38.20 -29.93
N TYR A 33 -42.34 38.81 -28.74
CA TYR A 33 -41.65 38.29 -27.56
C TYR A 33 -42.22 36.94 -27.09
N LEU A 34 -43.55 36.82 -27.00
CA LEU A 34 -44.22 35.58 -26.63
C LEU A 34 -43.96 34.46 -27.65
N ILE A 35 -44.01 34.78 -28.95
CA ILE A 35 -43.70 33.81 -30.01
C ILE A 35 -42.24 33.37 -29.92
N GLY A 36 -41.30 34.32 -29.77
CA GLY A 36 -39.87 34.01 -29.64
C GLY A 36 -39.56 33.11 -28.45
N ASN A 37 -40.17 33.39 -27.29
CA ASN A 37 -40.01 32.56 -26.10
C ASN A 37 -40.64 31.17 -26.26
N MET A 38 -41.83 31.09 -26.86
CA MET A 38 -42.47 29.81 -27.16
C MET A 38 -41.62 28.98 -28.13
N THR A 39 -41.06 29.59 -29.17
CA THR A 39 -40.16 28.89 -30.10
C THR A 39 -38.88 28.43 -29.44
N ASN A 40 -38.25 29.25 -28.60
CA ASN A 40 -37.05 28.85 -27.86
C ASN A 40 -37.32 27.70 -26.89
N LEU A 41 -38.46 27.73 -26.20
CA LEU A 41 -38.86 26.66 -25.29
C LEU A 41 -39.11 25.34 -26.04
N VAL A 42 -39.73 25.40 -27.21
CA VAL A 42 -39.95 24.24 -28.08
C VAL A 42 -38.63 23.70 -28.65
N VAL A 43 -37.73 24.57 -29.10
CA VAL A 43 -36.41 24.19 -29.62
C VAL A 43 -35.57 23.54 -28.53
N GLU A 44 -35.54 24.10 -27.32
CA GLU A 44 -34.79 23.54 -26.21
C GLU A 44 -35.38 22.20 -25.73
N GLY A 45 -36.71 22.10 -25.65
CA GLY A 45 -37.40 20.84 -25.33
C GLY A 45 -37.18 19.74 -26.38
N THR A 46 -37.19 20.10 -27.67
CA THR A 46 -36.92 19.16 -28.76
C THR A 46 -35.46 18.74 -28.83
N ARG A 47 -34.51 19.68 -28.63
CA ARG A 47 -33.07 19.39 -28.54
C ARG A 47 -32.76 18.37 -27.45
N ARG A 48 -33.29 18.58 -26.23
CA ARG A 48 -33.11 17.63 -25.10
C ARG A 48 -33.64 16.24 -25.41
N THR A 49 -34.81 16.16 -26.02
CA THR A 49 -35.43 14.88 -26.39
C THR A 49 -34.62 14.18 -27.48
N MET A 50 -34.05 14.95 -28.42
CA MET A 50 -33.18 14.45 -29.49
C MET A 50 -31.85 13.90 -28.93
N GLU A 51 -31.19 14.61 -28.02
CA GLU A 51 -29.96 14.17 -27.36
C GLU A 51 -30.17 12.86 -26.57
N PHE A 52 -31.28 12.76 -25.84
CA PHE A 52 -31.66 11.55 -25.12
C PHE A 52 -31.85 10.36 -26.07
N ARG A 53 -32.59 10.56 -27.17
CA ARG A 53 -32.80 9.53 -28.20
C ARG A 53 -31.47 9.04 -28.79
N ASN A 54 -30.58 9.95 -29.14
CA ASN A 54 -29.26 9.61 -29.68
C ASN A 54 -28.41 8.85 -28.65
N SER A 55 -28.50 9.21 -27.37
CA SER A 55 -27.80 8.52 -26.28
C SER A 55 -28.31 7.09 -26.07
N ILE A 56 -29.63 6.87 -26.14
CA ILE A 56 -30.23 5.53 -26.10
C ILE A 56 -29.76 4.69 -27.29
N GLU A 57 -29.74 5.27 -28.49
CA GLU A 57 -29.33 4.57 -29.70
C GLU A 57 -27.85 4.15 -29.63
N ALA A 58 -26.96 5.03 -29.17
CA ALA A 58 -25.56 4.72 -28.93
C ALA A 58 -25.38 3.59 -27.90
N ALA A 59 -26.12 3.65 -26.79
CA ALA A 59 -26.09 2.61 -25.76
C ALA A 59 -26.62 1.25 -26.28
N SER A 60 -27.69 1.26 -27.08
CA SER A 60 -28.25 0.05 -27.70
C SER A 60 -27.27 -0.57 -28.71
N ASN A 61 -26.59 0.26 -29.51
CA ASN A 61 -25.57 -0.19 -30.45
C ASN A 61 -24.35 -0.79 -29.73
N PHE A 62 -23.93 -0.21 -28.60
CA PHE A 62 -22.89 -0.76 -27.74
C PHE A 62 -23.26 -2.14 -27.16
N VAL A 63 -24.50 -2.27 -26.67
CA VAL A 63 -25.04 -3.53 -26.13
C VAL A 63 -25.08 -4.62 -27.19
N PHE A 64 -25.51 -4.30 -28.41
CA PHE A 64 -25.57 -5.25 -29.52
C PHE A 64 -24.18 -5.70 -29.98
N ARG A 65 -23.22 -4.78 -30.10
CA ARG A 65 -21.83 -5.09 -30.49
C ARG A 65 -21.14 -6.01 -29.49
N ASN A 66 -21.41 -5.85 -28.20
CA ASN A 66 -20.75 -6.62 -27.13
C ASN A 66 -21.56 -7.85 -26.67
N ARG A 67 -22.66 -8.21 -27.36
CA ARG A 67 -23.52 -9.38 -27.05
C ARG A 67 -23.91 -9.49 -25.56
N LEU A 68 -24.25 -8.36 -24.94
CA LEU A 68 -24.63 -8.35 -23.52
C LEU A 68 -25.98 -9.07 -23.30
N PRO A 69 -26.20 -9.71 -22.13
CA PRO A 69 -27.44 -10.43 -21.84
C PRO A 69 -28.67 -9.51 -21.92
N PRO A 70 -29.84 -10.01 -22.35
CA PRO A 70 -31.05 -9.20 -22.56
C PRO A 70 -31.52 -8.47 -21.29
N ARG A 71 -31.30 -9.05 -20.11
CA ARG A 71 -31.60 -8.41 -18.81
C ARG A 71 -30.75 -7.16 -18.53
N LEU A 72 -29.49 -7.16 -18.99
CA LEU A 72 -28.59 -6.02 -18.80
C LEU A 72 -28.95 -4.87 -19.75
N LYS A 73 -29.44 -5.19 -20.96
CA LYS A 73 -30.00 -4.21 -21.90
C LYS A 73 -31.19 -3.46 -21.29
N GLU A 74 -32.11 -4.20 -20.67
CA GLU A 74 -33.29 -3.62 -20.01
C GLU A 74 -32.90 -2.73 -18.83
N GLN A 75 -31.88 -3.11 -18.05
CA GLN A 75 -31.35 -2.30 -16.94
C GLN A 75 -30.67 -1.02 -17.41
N ILE A 76 -29.88 -1.07 -18.48
CA ILE A 76 -29.23 0.11 -19.07
C ILE A 76 -30.29 1.09 -19.61
N LEU A 77 -31.32 0.58 -20.28
CA LEU A 77 -32.44 1.40 -20.75
C LEU A 77 -33.24 2.00 -19.59
N ALA A 78 -33.53 1.23 -18.55
CA ALA A 78 -34.23 1.71 -17.35
C ALA A 78 -33.44 2.80 -16.63
N TYR A 79 -32.11 2.65 -16.50
CA TYR A 79 -31.23 3.65 -15.91
C TYR A 79 -31.17 4.94 -16.74
N MET A 80 -31.05 4.83 -18.07
CA MET A 80 -31.04 6.01 -18.96
C MET A 80 -32.37 6.78 -18.91
N CYS A 81 -33.51 6.06 -18.92
CA CYS A 81 -34.83 6.66 -18.76
C CYS A 81 -35.03 7.31 -17.40
N LEU A 82 -34.51 6.70 -16.32
CA LEU A 82 -34.55 7.28 -14.98
C LEU A 82 -33.70 8.56 -14.93
N ARG A 83 -32.50 8.56 -15.53
CA ARG A 83 -31.61 9.73 -15.56
C ARG A 83 -32.25 10.91 -16.29
N PHE A 84 -32.86 10.68 -17.45
CA PHE A 84 -33.55 11.73 -18.21
C PHE A 84 -34.73 12.34 -17.44
N LYS A 85 -35.49 11.51 -16.70
CA LYS A 85 -36.56 11.99 -15.80
C LYS A 85 -36.01 12.72 -14.57
N ALA A 86 -34.89 12.26 -13.99
CA ALA A 86 -34.27 12.89 -12.84
C ALA A 86 -33.62 14.24 -13.18
N GLU A 87 -33.05 14.40 -14.38
CA GLU A 87 -32.50 15.67 -14.87
C GLU A 87 -33.56 16.78 -14.97
N SER A 88 -34.83 16.45 -15.26
CA SER A 88 -35.92 17.43 -15.18
C SER A 88 -36.27 17.87 -13.75
N LEU A 89 -35.84 17.10 -12.76
CA LEU A 89 -36.00 17.34 -11.32
C LEU A 89 -34.73 17.89 -10.67
N ASN A 90 -33.70 18.28 -11.45
CA ASN A 90 -32.51 18.98 -10.96
C ASN A 90 -32.87 20.40 -10.47
N GLN A 91 -33.70 20.49 -9.43
CA GLN A 91 -33.54 21.46 -8.36
C GLN A 91 -32.36 21.02 -7.50
N ASN A 92 -31.15 21.12 -8.04
CA ASN A 92 -29.92 20.93 -7.26
C ASN A 92 -29.93 21.86 -6.01
N GLN A 93 -30.68 22.96 -6.04
CA GLN A 93 -30.89 23.87 -4.91
C GLN A 93 -31.83 23.35 -3.80
N LEU A 94 -32.80 22.47 -4.06
CA LEU A 94 -33.75 22.03 -3.03
C LEU A 94 -33.29 20.78 -2.27
N ILE A 95 -32.51 19.92 -2.92
CA ILE A 95 -31.90 18.75 -2.26
C ILE A 95 -30.70 19.17 -1.40
N GLU A 96 -29.98 20.23 -1.79
CA GLU A 96 -28.93 20.84 -0.95
C GLU A 96 -29.50 21.55 0.30
N GLN A 97 -30.75 22.02 0.24
CA GLN A 97 -31.43 22.66 1.37
C GLN A 97 -32.12 21.68 2.33
N LEU A 98 -32.25 20.41 1.95
CA LEU A 98 -32.83 19.39 2.82
C LEU A 98 -31.75 18.87 3.79
N PRO A 99 -32.07 18.77 5.10
CA PRO A 99 -31.18 18.17 6.07
C PRO A 99 -30.72 16.77 5.62
N LYS A 100 -29.43 16.46 5.77
CA LYS A 100 -28.81 15.19 5.34
C LYS A 100 -29.58 13.95 5.84
N SER A 101 -30.27 14.05 6.98
CA SER A 101 -31.13 13.00 7.55
C SER A 101 -32.38 12.70 6.71
N ILE A 102 -33.00 13.71 6.12
CA ILE A 102 -34.21 13.56 5.28
C ILE A 102 -33.83 13.00 3.91
N CYS A 103 -32.74 13.47 3.30
CA CYS A 103 -32.19 12.88 2.08
C CYS A 103 -31.81 11.40 2.28
N LYS A 104 -31.18 11.07 3.41
CA LYS A 104 -30.85 9.68 3.79
C LYS A 104 -32.12 8.81 3.91
N SER A 105 -33.18 9.34 4.53
CA SER A 105 -34.46 8.63 4.71
C SER A 105 -35.21 8.42 3.40
N ILE A 106 -35.29 9.46 2.55
CA ILE A 106 -35.93 9.37 1.22
C ILE A 106 -35.18 8.35 0.34
N CYS A 107 -33.84 8.39 0.31
CA CYS A 107 -33.03 7.42 -0.42
C CYS A 107 -33.20 5.99 0.11
N HIS A 108 -33.28 5.82 1.43
CA HIS A 108 -33.53 4.53 2.07
C HIS A 108 -34.88 3.93 1.66
N HIS A 109 -35.93 4.75 1.55
CA HIS A 109 -37.26 4.28 1.18
C HIS A 109 -37.47 4.07 -0.33
N LEU A 110 -36.80 4.84 -1.19
CA LEU A 110 -36.97 4.74 -2.65
C LEU A 110 -36.02 3.72 -3.32
N PHE A 111 -34.75 3.66 -2.92
CA PHE A 111 -33.72 2.92 -3.66
C PHE A 111 -33.38 1.55 -3.06
N LEU A 112 -33.42 1.41 -1.73
CA LEU A 112 -33.07 0.15 -1.04
C LEU A 112 -33.92 -1.04 -1.51
N PRO A 113 -35.26 -0.93 -1.71
CA PRO A 113 -36.09 -2.04 -2.16
C PRO A 113 -35.79 -2.50 -3.60
N THR A 114 -35.15 -1.65 -4.41
CA THR A 114 -34.80 -1.93 -5.81
C THR A 114 -33.42 -2.54 -5.93
N VAL A 115 -32.47 -2.07 -5.11
CA VAL A 115 -31.06 -2.52 -5.12
C VAL A 115 -30.91 -3.91 -4.50
N GLU A 116 -31.67 -4.23 -3.45
CA GLU A 116 -31.69 -5.58 -2.86
C GLU A 116 -32.19 -6.67 -3.83
N LYS A 117 -32.95 -6.29 -4.87
CA LYS A 117 -33.48 -7.22 -5.88
C LYS A 117 -32.49 -7.51 -7.01
N VAL A 118 -31.34 -6.85 -7.04
CA VAL A 118 -30.29 -7.03 -8.05
C VAL A 118 -29.37 -8.18 -7.64
N TYR A 119 -29.28 -9.22 -8.49
CA TYR A 119 -28.52 -10.44 -8.19
C TYR A 119 -27.02 -10.21 -7.89
N LEU A 120 -26.44 -9.13 -8.41
CA LEU A 120 -25.04 -8.75 -8.24
C LEU A 120 -24.70 -8.32 -6.80
N PHE A 121 -25.69 -7.90 -6.02
CA PHE A 121 -25.52 -7.45 -4.64
C PHE A 121 -26.10 -8.44 -3.61
N ARG A 122 -26.40 -9.67 -4.06
CA ARG A 122 -26.97 -10.71 -3.19
C ARG A 122 -25.88 -11.20 -2.23
N GLY A 123 -25.99 -10.84 -0.96
CA GLY A 123 -24.99 -11.13 0.09
C GLY A 123 -24.10 -9.95 0.46
N VAL A 124 -24.25 -8.79 -0.20
CA VAL A 124 -23.57 -7.54 0.17
C VAL A 124 -24.38 -6.85 1.27
N SER A 125 -23.70 -6.40 2.35
CA SER A 125 -24.38 -5.74 3.47
C SER A 125 -25.07 -4.45 3.00
N ARG A 126 -26.24 -4.14 3.59
CA ARG A 126 -27.05 -2.95 3.28
C ARG A 126 -26.25 -1.64 3.34
N GLU A 127 -25.18 -1.62 4.13
CA GLU A 127 -24.31 -0.46 4.35
C GLU A 127 -23.36 -0.18 3.18
N ILE A 128 -22.82 -1.22 2.53
CA ILE A 128 -21.94 -1.09 1.36
C ILE A 128 -22.72 -0.55 0.14
N LEU A 129 -23.98 -0.95 0.02
CA LEU A 129 -24.90 -0.47 -1.02
C LEU A 129 -25.19 1.03 -0.89
N LEU A 130 -25.32 1.52 0.35
CA LEU A 130 -25.51 2.95 0.63
C LEU A 130 -24.23 3.77 0.32
N LEU A 131 -23.05 3.18 0.56
CA LEU A 131 -21.74 3.80 0.36
C LEU A 131 -21.39 3.98 -1.13
N LEU A 132 -21.72 3.00 -1.97
CA LEU A 132 -21.55 3.06 -3.43
C LEU A 132 -22.35 4.20 -4.07
N HIS A 133 -23.52 4.54 -3.51
CA HIS A 133 -24.34 5.64 -4.01
C HIS A 133 -23.87 6.99 -3.47
N HIS A 134 -23.45 7.07 -2.20
CA HIS A 134 -22.86 8.29 -1.64
C HIS A 134 -21.61 8.74 -2.42
N LYS A 135 -20.81 7.79 -2.91
CA LYS A 135 -19.67 8.03 -3.81
C LYS A 135 -20.08 8.66 -5.14
N LYS A 136 -21.28 8.35 -5.66
CA LYS A 136 -21.80 8.86 -6.94
C LYS A 136 -22.51 10.21 -6.81
N VAL A 137 -23.04 10.52 -5.63
CA VAL A 137 -23.63 11.83 -5.31
C VAL A 137 -22.55 12.85 -4.90
N ASN A 138 -21.47 12.40 -4.25
CA ASN A 138 -20.37 13.24 -3.77
C ASN A 138 -19.12 13.22 -4.68
N ASP A 139 -19.26 13.13 -6.01
CA ASP A 139 -18.10 13.19 -6.93
C ASP A 139 -17.29 14.51 -6.83
N LEU A 140 -17.63 15.45 -5.93
CA LEU A 140 -16.79 16.56 -5.56
C LEU A 140 -16.61 16.65 -4.03
N LYS A 141 -15.32 16.66 -3.62
CA LYS A 141 -14.75 16.98 -2.29
C LYS A 141 -14.83 15.91 -1.18
N ILE A 142 -13.86 15.00 -1.21
CA ILE A 142 -13.45 14.17 -0.06
C ILE A 142 -12.64 14.99 0.99
N GLY A 143 -12.20 16.21 0.64
CA GLY A 143 -11.35 17.05 1.49
C GLY A 143 -12.03 17.84 2.63
N GLU A 144 -13.34 17.75 2.81
CA GLU A 144 -14.09 18.53 3.82
C GLU A 144 -14.60 17.70 5.02
N PHE A 145 -14.20 16.43 5.13
CA PHE A 145 -14.68 15.54 6.23
C PHE A 145 -13.60 15.07 7.21
N LEU A 146 -12.33 15.40 7.02
CA LEU A 146 -11.22 14.79 7.79
C LEU A 146 -10.48 15.73 8.74
N VAL A 147 -10.96 16.95 8.95
CA VAL A 147 -10.39 17.83 9.99
C VAL A 147 -11.52 18.49 10.76
N GLU A 148 -12.07 17.77 11.72
CA GLU A 148 -12.59 18.30 12.98
C GLU A 148 -12.98 17.11 13.86
N GLY A 149 -12.19 16.86 14.89
CA GLY A 149 -12.41 15.73 15.79
C GLY A 149 -11.30 15.61 16.81
N GLY A 150 -10.98 16.72 17.48
CA GLY A 150 -10.47 16.63 18.84
C GLY A 150 -11.62 16.22 19.76
N GLU A 151 -11.28 15.33 20.68
CA GLU A 151 -12.01 14.96 21.90
C GLU A 151 -13.21 14.00 21.80
N GLU A 152 -12.96 12.84 22.42
CA GLU A 152 -13.79 12.09 23.36
C GLU A 152 -15.24 11.71 22.98
N ASP A 153 -15.40 10.38 22.88
CA ASP A 153 -16.62 9.57 23.12
C ASP A 153 -17.74 9.63 22.06
N GLY A 154 -17.80 8.59 21.21
CA GLY A 154 -18.92 8.34 20.31
C GLY A 154 -18.63 7.42 19.11
N ASP A 155 -19.01 6.15 19.23
CA ASP A 155 -19.15 5.10 18.20
C ASP A 155 -17.89 4.64 17.40
N PRO A 156 -17.41 3.38 17.60
CA PRO A 156 -16.15 2.88 17.03
C PRO A 156 -16.21 2.48 15.53
N ASN A 157 -17.27 2.83 14.80
CA ASN A 157 -17.57 2.25 13.48
C ASN A 157 -17.64 3.25 12.30
N MET A 158 -17.21 4.50 12.51
CA MET A 158 -17.24 5.56 11.48
C MET A 158 -15.90 6.28 11.32
N ALA A 159 -14.79 5.54 11.35
CA ALA A 159 -13.50 6.02 10.87
C ALA A 159 -13.02 5.04 9.78
N PHE A 160 -13.25 5.38 8.51
CA PHE A 160 -12.64 4.64 7.42
C PHE A 160 -11.16 5.04 7.33
N ASN A 161 -10.37 4.41 8.18
CA ASN A 161 -8.97 4.73 8.40
C ASN A 161 -8.11 4.12 7.29
N LEU A 162 -7.08 4.86 6.84
CA LEU A 162 -6.04 4.38 5.94
C LEU A 162 -5.44 3.04 6.42
N LEU A 163 -5.40 2.86 7.75
CA LEU A 163 -5.04 1.62 8.45
C LEU A 163 -5.93 0.42 8.09
N THR A 164 -7.25 0.60 8.04
CA THR A 164 -8.21 -0.47 7.69
C THR A 164 -8.04 -0.88 6.23
N VAL A 165 -7.83 0.09 5.33
CA VAL A 165 -7.57 -0.20 3.92
C VAL A 165 -6.28 -0.98 3.75
N ALA A 166 -5.21 -0.54 4.41
CA ALA A 166 -3.94 -1.26 4.44
C ALA A 166 -4.10 -2.69 4.96
N SER A 167 -4.98 -2.94 5.94
CA SER A 167 -5.27 -4.29 6.44
C SER A 167 -5.95 -5.18 5.41
N THR A 168 -6.79 -4.62 4.54
CA THR A 168 -7.54 -5.38 3.52
C THR A 168 -6.72 -5.74 2.29
N GLY A 169 -5.59 -5.08 2.07
CA GLY A 169 -4.72 -5.32 0.90
C GLY A 169 -5.21 -4.65 -0.39
N ASN A 170 -6.20 -3.76 -0.31
CA ASN A 170 -6.71 -3.04 -1.49
C ASN A 170 -5.80 -1.86 -1.85
N ALA A 171 -4.70 -2.15 -2.55
CA ALA A 171 -3.70 -1.15 -2.95
C ALA A 171 -4.28 -0.04 -3.83
N ALA A 172 -5.20 -0.37 -4.75
CA ALA A 172 -5.83 0.63 -5.61
C ALA A 172 -6.64 1.65 -4.80
N PHE A 173 -7.39 1.18 -3.80
CA PHE A 173 -8.13 2.10 -2.95
C PHE A 173 -7.23 2.88 -2.00
N LEU A 174 -6.17 2.25 -1.49
CA LEU A 174 -5.16 2.91 -0.67
C LEU A 174 -4.48 4.05 -1.44
N GLU A 175 -4.14 3.82 -2.71
CA GLU A 175 -3.53 4.82 -3.59
C GLU A 175 -4.46 6.02 -3.83
N GLU A 176 -5.75 5.78 -4.06
CA GLU A 176 -6.74 6.87 -4.22
C GLU A 176 -6.89 7.71 -2.94
N LEU A 177 -6.81 7.09 -1.76
CA LEU A 177 -6.81 7.82 -0.49
C LEU A 177 -5.53 8.65 -0.30
N LEU A 178 -4.36 8.09 -0.63
CA LEU A 178 -3.09 8.81 -0.55
C LEU A 178 -3.02 9.97 -1.56
N LYS A 179 -3.59 9.80 -2.77
CA LYS A 179 -3.77 10.89 -3.74
C LYS A 179 -4.67 12.00 -3.21
N ALA A 180 -5.64 11.67 -2.37
CA ALA A 180 -6.49 12.63 -1.66
C ALA A 180 -5.78 13.37 -0.52
N LYS A 181 -4.44 13.24 -0.42
CA LYS A 181 -3.58 13.87 0.60
C LYS A 181 -3.87 13.43 2.04
N LEU A 182 -4.36 12.21 2.23
CA LEU A 182 -4.35 11.61 3.55
C LEU A 182 -2.90 11.37 3.97
N ASP A 183 -2.62 11.63 5.25
CA ASP A 183 -1.30 11.41 5.82
C ASP A 183 -0.96 9.90 5.81
N PRO A 184 0.13 9.47 5.14
CA PRO A 184 0.53 8.07 5.11
C PRO A 184 1.04 7.55 6.47
N ASP A 185 1.37 8.44 7.41
CA ASP A 185 2.00 8.11 8.69
C ASP A 185 1.00 8.09 9.87
N ILE A 186 -0.31 8.04 9.58
CA ILE A 186 -1.37 7.97 10.60
C ILE A 186 -1.19 6.73 11.48
N GLY A 187 -0.99 6.92 12.79
CA GLY A 187 -0.88 5.84 13.75
C GLY A 187 -2.24 5.38 14.31
N ASP A 188 -2.36 4.10 14.65
CA ASP A 188 -3.44 3.60 15.51
C ASP A 188 -3.11 3.87 17.00
N SER A 189 -3.97 3.42 17.92
CA SER A 189 -3.77 3.59 19.37
C SER A 189 -2.51 2.89 19.92
N VAL A 190 -1.88 2.02 19.13
CA VAL A 190 -0.64 1.30 19.45
C VAL A 190 0.55 1.90 18.67
N GLY A 191 0.34 3.00 17.96
CA GLY A 191 1.36 3.65 17.13
C GLY A 191 1.67 2.93 15.82
N ARG A 192 0.84 1.96 15.41
CA ARG A 192 1.04 1.26 14.12
C ARG A 192 0.52 2.12 12.99
N THR A 193 1.36 2.34 11.99
CA THR A 193 1.01 3.05 10.75
C THR A 193 0.45 2.10 9.68
N PRO A 194 -0.15 2.60 8.58
CA PRO A 194 -0.57 1.76 7.46
C PRO A 194 0.55 0.87 6.93
N LEU A 195 1.80 1.36 7.01
CA LEU A 195 2.98 0.59 6.61
C LEU A 195 3.21 -0.61 7.53
N HIS A 196 3.05 -0.46 8.86
CA HIS A 196 3.15 -1.58 9.81
C HIS A 196 2.09 -2.64 9.51
N ILE A 197 0.85 -2.22 9.26
CA ILE A 197 -0.25 -3.14 8.96
C ILE A 197 -0.03 -3.87 7.64
N ALA A 198 0.30 -3.14 6.57
CA ALA A 198 0.57 -3.74 5.26
C ALA A 198 1.76 -4.72 5.32
N ALA A 199 2.78 -4.38 6.11
CA ALA A 199 3.95 -5.23 6.33
C ALA A 199 3.63 -6.52 7.10
N SER A 200 2.89 -6.40 8.21
CA SER A 200 2.43 -7.53 9.01
C SER A 200 1.52 -8.50 8.24
N LYS A 201 0.77 -7.98 7.25
CA LYS A 201 -0.12 -8.80 6.39
C LYS A 201 0.51 -9.28 5.09
N GLY A 202 1.71 -8.81 4.75
CA GLY A 202 2.41 -9.22 3.52
C GLY A 202 1.88 -8.57 2.24
N HIS A 203 1.19 -7.44 2.34
CA HIS A 203 0.56 -6.77 1.19
C HIS A 203 1.58 -5.91 0.43
N GLU A 204 2.37 -6.55 -0.44
CA GLU A 204 3.46 -5.91 -1.21
C GLU A 204 3.04 -4.65 -1.97
N GLU A 205 1.91 -4.70 -2.70
CA GLU A 205 1.40 -3.56 -3.47
C GLU A 205 0.98 -2.39 -2.58
N CYS A 206 0.44 -2.66 -1.39
CA CYS A 206 0.12 -1.61 -0.42
C CYS A 206 1.39 -0.96 0.14
N VAL A 207 2.42 -1.75 0.43
CA VAL A 207 3.73 -1.26 0.86
C VAL A 207 4.35 -0.36 -0.21
N LEU A 208 4.34 -0.80 -1.48
CA LEU A 208 4.86 0.01 -2.58
C LEU A 208 4.06 1.31 -2.78
N ALA A 209 2.73 1.27 -2.66
CA ALA A 209 1.91 2.46 -2.73
C ALA A 209 2.28 3.47 -1.61
N LEU A 210 2.39 3.01 -0.37
CA LEU A 210 2.77 3.86 0.77
C LEU A 210 4.17 4.47 0.59
N LEU A 211 5.14 3.68 0.14
CA LEU A 211 6.51 4.15 -0.11
C LEU A 211 6.56 5.22 -1.23
N ARG A 212 5.76 5.06 -2.30
CA ARG A 212 5.65 6.06 -3.39
C ARG A 212 5.11 7.40 -2.90
N HIS A 213 4.25 7.37 -1.89
CA HIS A 213 3.66 8.55 -1.27
C HIS A 213 4.48 9.11 -0.10
N GLY A 214 5.71 8.62 0.11
CA GLY A 214 6.67 9.21 1.03
C GLY A 214 6.43 8.92 2.51
N CYS A 215 5.85 7.76 2.83
CA CYS A 215 5.70 7.33 4.23
C CYS A 215 7.05 7.20 4.96
N ASN A 216 7.05 7.42 6.27
CA ASN A 216 8.22 7.26 7.10
C ASN A 216 8.40 5.79 7.53
N ILE A 217 9.45 5.16 6.98
CA ILE A 217 9.78 3.74 7.19
C ILE A 217 10.30 3.47 8.61
N HIS A 218 10.84 4.49 9.28
CA HIS A 218 11.54 4.36 10.56
C HIS A 218 10.64 4.60 11.77
N LEU A 219 9.35 4.87 11.55
CA LEU A 219 8.39 4.97 12.65
C LEU A 219 8.33 3.66 13.42
N ARG A 220 8.20 3.79 14.73
CA ARG A 220 8.14 2.68 15.67
C ARG A 220 6.78 2.67 16.36
N ASP A 221 6.22 1.48 16.52
CA ASP A 221 5.04 1.28 17.36
C ASP A 221 5.40 1.44 18.87
N VAL A 222 4.42 1.28 19.74
CA VAL A 222 4.60 1.35 21.21
C VAL A 222 5.61 0.30 21.73
N ASN A 223 5.80 -0.81 21.03
CA ASN A 223 6.78 -1.84 21.39
C ASN A 223 8.19 -1.54 20.86
N GLY A 224 8.36 -0.46 20.10
CA GLY A 224 9.62 -0.11 19.46
C GLY A 224 9.86 -0.83 18.12
N ASN A 225 8.87 -1.56 17.60
CA ASN A 225 8.94 -2.32 16.36
C ASN A 225 8.70 -1.39 15.17
N THR A 226 9.50 -1.54 14.12
CA THR A 226 9.28 -0.87 12.82
C THR A 226 8.45 -1.74 11.88
N ALA A 227 7.92 -1.17 10.80
CA ALA A 227 7.24 -1.95 9.76
C ALA A 227 8.13 -3.08 9.19
N LEU A 228 9.46 -2.86 9.15
CA LEU A 228 10.42 -3.87 8.76
C LEU A 228 10.45 -5.07 9.75
N TRP A 229 10.36 -4.79 11.05
CA TRP A 229 10.26 -5.82 12.10
C TRP A 229 8.98 -6.65 11.97
N GLU A 230 7.85 -5.99 11.70
CA GLU A 230 6.55 -6.65 11.52
C GLU A 230 6.53 -7.61 10.32
N ALA A 231 7.13 -7.20 9.19
CA ALA A 231 7.27 -8.07 8.02
C ALA A 231 8.06 -9.35 8.34
N LEU A 232 9.14 -9.20 9.11
CA LEU A 232 10.01 -10.31 9.47
C LEU A 232 9.34 -11.26 10.47
N SER A 233 8.74 -10.71 11.53
CA SER A 233 7.99 -11.46 12.55
C SER A 233 6.84 -12.25 11.94
N SER A 234 6.19 -11.67 10.92
CA SER A 234 5.09 -12.29 10.18
C SER A 234 5.55 -13.20 9.02
N LYS A 235 6.88 -13.38 8.84
CA LYS A 235 7.52 -14.23 7.82
C LYS A 235 7.27 -13.80 6.37
N HIS A 236 6.98 -12.53 6.13
CA HIS A 236 6.76 -11.95 4.80
C HIS A 236 8.08 -11.48 4.17
N GLN A 237 8.84 -12.44 3.61
CA GLN A 237 10.20 -12.23 3.11
C GLN A 237 10.33 -11.23 1.95
N SER A 238 9.34 -11.19 1.05
CA SER A 238 9.31 -10.26 -0.07
C SER A 238 9.17 -8.82 0.40
N VAL A 239 8.21 -8.56 1.30
CA VAL A 239 8.01 -7.26 1.92
C VAL A 239 9.24 -6.84 2.73
N PHE A 240 9.82 -7.76 3.51
CA PHE A 240 11.05 -7.50 4.23
C PHE A 240 12.18 -7.03 3.30
N ARG A 241 12.40 -7.73 2.17
CA ARG A 241 13.44 -7.36 1.18
C ARG A 241 13.20 -5.96 0.61
N ILE A 242 11.96 -5.63 0.26
CA ILE A 242 11.59 -4.30 -0.24
C ILE A 242 11.91 -3.25 0.83
N LEU A 243 11.34 -3.40 2.03
CA LEU A 243 11.51 -2.43 3.11
C LEU A 243 12.98 -2.28 3.53
N TYR A 244 13.73 -3.38 3.62
CA TYR A 244 15.15 -3.33 4.00
C TYR A 244 15.99 -2.58 2.96
N HIS A 245 15.70 -2.76 1.67
CA HIS A 245 16.41 -2.04 0.61
C HIS A 245 16.20 -0.52 0.73
N PHE A 246 14.95 -0.08 0.96
CA PHE A 246 14.66 1.34 1.16
C PHE A 246 15.20 1.87 2.50
N ALA A 247 15.06 1.11 3.59
CA ALA A 247 15.52 1.51 4.91
C ALA A 247 17.04 1.63 4.98
N LYS A 248 17.79 0.71 4.36
CA LYS A 248 19.27 0.78 4.27
C LYS A 248 19.77 2.02 3.53
N ILE A 249 19.05 2.47 2.50
CA ILE A 249 19.39 3.71 1.77
C ILE A 249 19.12 4.93 2.65
N SER A 250 18.06 4.88 3.45
CA SER A 250 17.64 6.00 4.30
C SER A 250 18.45 6.12 5.59
N ASP A 251 18.79 5.01 6.24
CA ASP A 251 19.57 4.97 7.47
C ASP A 251 20.56 3.79 7.46
N PRO A 252 21.89 4.06 7.48
CA PRO A 252 22.91 3.02 7.52
C PRO A 252 22.88 2.18 8.81
N HIS A 253 22.32 2.69 9.92
CA HIS A 253 22.24 1.97 11.19
C HIS A 253 21.07 0.98 11.27
N THR A 254 20.17 0.95 10.28
CA THR A 254 18.99 0.09 10.27
C THR A 254 19.34 -1.39 10.54
N ALA A 255 20.39 -1.91 9.91
CA ALA A 255 20.80 -3.30 10.08
C ALA A 255 21.27 -3.60 11.52
N GLY A 256 22.04 -2.68 12.11
CA GLY A 256 22.52 -2.79 13.48
C GLY A 256 21.38 -2.67 14.49
N ASP A 257 20.50 -1.68 14.33
CA ASP A 257 19.30 -1.50 15.17
C ASP A 257 18.41 -2.74 15.15
N LEU A 258 18.21 -3.34 13.97
CA LEU A 258 17.38 -4.53 13.78
C LEU A 258 17.98 -5.77 14.46
N LEU A 259 19.27 -6.02 14.25
CA LEU A 259 19.99 -7.15 14.86
C LEU A 259 20.10 -7.00 16.39
N CYS A 260 20.35 -5.78 16.86
CA CYS A 260 20.39 -5.45 18.27
C CYS A 260 19.02 -5.60 18.94
N THR A 261 17.93 -5.22 18.26
CA THR A 261 16.57 -5.42 18.78
C THR A 261 16.23 -6.91 18.90
N ALA A 262 16.61 -7.73 17.92
CA ALA A 262 16.47 -9.18 18.01
C ALA A 262 17.27 -9.80 19.16
N ALA A 263 18.49 -9.31 19.40
CA ALA A 263 19.29 -9.71 20.55
C ALA A 263 18.67 -9.29 21.89
N LYS A 264 18.11 -8.06 21.99
CA LYS A 264 17.40 -7.59 23.21
C LYS A 264 16.20 -8.46 23.56
N GLN A 265 15.45 -8.90 22.55
CA GLN A 265 14.27 -9.76 22.71
C GLN A 265 14.61 -11.25 22.88
N ASN A 266 15.89 -11.64 22.77
CA ASN A 266 16.37 -13.03 22.76
C ASN A 266 15.65 -13.91 21.71
N ASP A 267 15.24 -13.33 20.58
CA ASP A 267 14.54 -14.09 19.54
C ASP A 267 15.54 -14.75 18.59
N LEU A 268 15.93 -15.99 18.92
CA LEU A 268 16.83 -16.79 18.11
C LEU A 268 16.28 -17.05 16.70
N THR A 269 14.96 -17.09 16.53
CA THR A 269 14.35 -17.41 15.23
C THR A 269 14.44 -16.24 14.27
N ILE A 270 14.11 -15.04 14.75
CA ILE A 270 14.26 -13.80 14.00
C ILE A 270 15.73 -13.52 13.71
N THR A 271 16.63 -13.71 14.68
CA THR A 271 18.08 -13.54 14.45
C THR A 271 18.60 -14.49 13.37
N LYS A 272 18.21 -15.78 13.37
CA LYS A 272 18.58 -16.69 12.26
C LYS A 272 18.10 -16.17 10.91
N GLU A 273 16.88 -15.65 10.84
CA GLU A 273 16.32 -15.14 9.59
C GLU A 273 17.05 -13.87 9.11
N LEU A 274 17.37 -12.95 10.02
CA LEU A 274 18.21 -11.77 9.70
C LEU A 274 19.57 -12.17 9.13
N LEU A 275 20.22 -13.17 9.74
CA LEU A 275 21.52 -13.64 9.30
C LEU A 275 21.45 -14.37 7.95
N LYS A 276 20.34 -15.06 7.65
CA LYS A 276 20.10 -15.61 6.30
C LYS A 276 20.02 -14.52 5.22
N HIS A 277 19.54 -13.33 5.56
CA HIS A 277 19.53 -12.19 4.64
C HIS A 277 20.91 -11.54 4.44
N GLY A 278 21.96 -12.07 5.08
CA GLY A 278 23.34 -11.62 4.91
C GLY A 278 23.66 -10.32 5.64
N LEU A 279 22.94 -10.04 6.74
CA LEU A 279 23.29 -8.91 7.61
C LEU A 279 24.64 -9.19 8.28
N ASN A 280 25.50 -8.17 8.31
CA ASN A 280 26.78 -8.28 9.00
C ASN A 280 26.56 -8.30 10.52
N VAL A 281 27.09 -9.33 11.18
CA VAL A 281 26.93 -9.59 12.62
C VAL A 281 27.55 -8.50 13.47
N ASP A 282 28.61 -7.85 12.97
CA ASP A 282 29.35 -6.80 13.69
C ASP A 282 28.78 -5.40 13.43
N THR A 283 27.58 -5.32 12.84
CA THR A 283 26.87 -4.05 12.67
C THR A 283 26.53 -3.46 14.04
N LYS A 284 26.82 -2.16 14.17
CA LYS A 284 26.54 -1.39 15.38
C LYS A 284 25.21 -0.68 15.25
N ASP A 285 24.42 -0.72 16.32
CA ASP A 285 23.23 0.11 16.45
C ASP A 285 23.61 1.60 16.58
N ARG A 286 22.59 2.46 16.65
CA ARG A 286 22.79 3.91 16.86
C ARG A 286 23.50 4.26 18.18
N GLN A 287 23.61 3.32 19.12
CA GLN A 287 24.34 3.48 20.39
C GLN A 287 25.79 2.99 20.29
N GLY A 288 26.21 2.51 19.12
CA GLY A 288 27.54 1.96 18.90
C GLY A 288 27.70 0.53 19.43
N LYS A 289 26.61 -0.12 19.85
CA LYS A 289 26.64 -1.48 20.40
C LYS A 289 26.42 -2.52 19.32
N THR A 290 27.11 -3.65 19.41
CA THR A 290 26.84 -4.83 18.57
C THR A 290 25.81 -5.75 19.23
N ALA A 291 25.13 -6.56 18.43
CA ALA A 291 24.13 -7.51 18.95
C ALA A 291 24.73 -8.48 19.99
N VAL A 292 26.00 -8.83 19.83
CA VAL A 292 26.75 -9.71 20.75
C VAL A 292 26.97 -9.03 22.10
N GLN A 293 27.30 -7.73 22.13
CA GLN A 293 27.42 -6.96 23.38
C GLN A 293 26.13 -7.00 24.17
N ILE A 294 25.01 -6.78 23.50
CA ILE A 294 23.69 -6.80 24.12
C ILE A 294 23.36 -8.20 24.66
N ALA A 295 23.60 -9.24 23.86
CA ALA A 295 23.36 -10.62 24.29
C ALA A 295 24.21 -10.98 25.53
N MET A 296 25.45 -10.50 25.60
CA MET A 296 26.32 -10.69 26.78
C MET A 296 25.85 -9.86 27.98
N GLU A 297 25.46 -8.60 27.79
CA GLU A 297 24.87 -7.76 28.84
C GLU A 297 23.66 -8.44 29.51
N GLN A 298 22.82 -9.09 28.72
CA GLN A 298 21.62 -9.81 29.19
C GLN A 298 21.87 -11.29 29.55
N ASN A 299 23.11 -11.78 29.43
CA ASN A 299 23.50 -13.17 29.69
C ASN A 299 22.74 -14.23 28.86
N TYR A 300 22.44 -13.92 27.61
CA TYR A 300 21.77 -14.83 26.68
C TYR A 300 22.76 -15.73 25.95
N VAL A 301 23.24 -16.78 26.63
CA VAL A 301 24.26 -17.71 26.12
C VAL A 301 23.91 -18.26 24.73
N GLY A 302 22.68 -18.76 24.53
CA GLY A 302 22.27 -19.29 23.23
C GLY A 302 22.25 -18.26 22.09
N MET A 303 22.03 -16.98 22.40
CA MET A 303 22.12 -15.89 21.42
C MET A 303 23.58 -15.54 21.13
N VAL A 304 24.44 -15.54 22.14
CA VAL A 304 25.89 -15.35 21.98
C VAL A 304 26.46 -16.45 21.09
N ASP A 305 26.18 -17.71 21.39
CA ASP A 305 26.65 -18.87 20.59
C ASP A 305 26.20 -18.76 19.13
N LEU A 306 24.95 -18.34 18.92
CA LEU A 306 24.39 -18.16 17.58
C LEU A 306 25.11 -17.05 16.80
N LEU A 307 25.36 -15.90 17.41
CA LEU A 307 26.05 -14.78 16.76
C LEU A 307 27.54 -15.10 16.52
N VAL A 308 28.18 -15.75 17.49
CA VAL A 308 29.55 -16.29 17.41
C VAL A 308 29.70 -17.26 16.24
N MET A 309 28.79 -18.23 16.11
CA MET A 309 28.78 -19.19 15.01
C MET A 309 28.47 -18.57 13.63
N ASN A 310 28.02 -17.30 13.60
CA ASN A 310 27.83 -16.51 12.37
C ASN A 310 28.94 -15.47 12.15
N GLY A 311 30.06 -15.57 12.88
CA GLY A 311 31.25 -14.76 12.61
C GLY A 311 31.33 -13.44 13.34
N ALA A 312 30.59 -13.26 14.45
CA ALA A 312 30.81 -12.13 15.36
C ALA A 312 32.27 -11.99 15.82
N ASP A 313 32.77 -10.78 16.00
CA ASP A 313 34.13 -10.54 16.50
C ASP A 313 34.28 -10.77 18.01
N ASP A 314 35.29 -11.55 18.39
CA ASP A 314 35.59 -11.97 19.78
C ASP A 314 36.27 -10.91 20.65
N GLU A 315 36.78 -9.81 20.08
CA GLU A 315 37.35 -8.71 20.88
C GLU A 315 36.35 -8.17 21.90
N VAL A 316 35.08 -8.28 21.58
CA VAL A 316 33.97 -7.91 22.46
C VAL A 316 33.82 -8.91 23.62
N ILE A 317 34.00 -10.20 23.37
CA ILE A 317 33.89 -11.27 24.37
C ILE A 317 35.03 -11.17 25.39
N LEU A 318 36.23 -10.82 24.94
CA LEU A 318 37.43 -10.66 25.78
C LEU A 318 37.37 -9.45 26.73
N LYS A 319 36.69 -8.36 26.35
CA LYS A 319 36.60 -7.16 27.21
C LYS A 319 35.79 -7.39 28.48
N ARG A 320 34.78 -8.26 28.46
CA ARG A 320 34.00 -8.60 29.66
C ARG A 320 34.80 -9.40 30.69
N ASN A 321 35.74 -10.23 30.23
CA ASN A 321 36.65 -10.98 31.10
C ASN A 321 37.70 -10.06 31.76
N GLN A 322 38.13 -8.99 31.06
CA GLN A 322 39.08 -8.01 31.61
C GLN A 322 38.45 -7.07 32.65
N GLU A 323 37.14 -6.80 32.59
CA GLU A 323 36.43 -6.04 33.62
C GLU A 323 36.03 -6.88 34.85
N GLN A 324 36.21 -8.21 34.81
CA GLN A 324 35.97 -9.12 35.96
C GLN A 324 37.26 -9.66 36.60
N GLU A 325 38.43 -9.52 35.98
CA GLU A 325 39.72 -9.96 36.54
C GLU A 325 40.73 -8.80 36.65
N GLU A 326 40.43 -7.80 37.48
CA GLU A 326 41.51 -7.08 38.18
C GLU A 326 42.07 -7.98 39.29
N CYS A 327 42.99 -8.87 38.94
CA CYS A 327 44.22 -9.12 39.71
C CYS A 327 45.07 -10.24 39.07
N ASN A 328 46.31 -9.85 38.74
CA ASN A 328 47.52 -10.65 38.60
C ASN A 328 47.90 -11.29 37.25
N SER A 329 49.02 -10.74 36.78
CA SER A 329 50.09 -11.35 35.99
C SER A 329 49.90 -11.46 34.48
N SER A 330 50.51 -10.49 33.81
CA SER A 330 51.42 -10.67 32.67
C SER A 330 51.34 -12.03 31.95
N GLY A 331 50.42 -12.15 31.01
CA GLY A 331 50.43 -13.16 29.98
C GLY A 331 50.14 -12.48 28.64
N LYS A 332 51.13 -12.44 27.75
CA LYS A 332 50.92 -12.08 26.35
C LYS A 332 49.92 -13.09 25.76
N SER A 333 48.64 -12.72 25.65
CA SER A 333 47.68 -13.52 24.90
C SER A 333 47.90 -13.23 23.42
N ASN A 334 48.59 -14.15 22.72
CA ASN A 334 48.47 -14.24 21.27
C ASN A 334 46.97 -14.32 20.97
N GLY A 335 46.40 -13.27 20.39
CA GLY A 335 45.03 -13.28 19.91
C GLY A 335 44.90 -14.44 18.94
N LEU A 336 44.11 -15.45 19.31
CA LEU A 336 43.64 -16.46 18.37
C LEU A 336 42.78 -15.69 17.36
N ASN A 337 43.42 -15.22 16.29
CA ASN A 337 42.73 -14.53 15.21
C ASN A 337 41.97 -15.61 14.43
N TYR A 338 40.74 -15.87 14.86
CA TYR A 338 39.86 -16.82 14.20
C TYR A 338 39.51 -16.29 12.82
N ILE A 339 39.79 -17.10 11.79
CA ILE A 339 39.56 -16.75 10.39
C ILE A 339 38.04 -16.71 10.15
N ARG A 340 37.51 -15.59 9.65
CA ARG A 340 36.11 -15.45 9.21
C ARG A 340 36.03 -15.64 7.70
N VAL A 341 35.05 -16.39 7.24
CA VAL A 341 34.86 -16.65 5.81
C VAL A 341 33.42 -16.47 5.39
N SER A 342 33.23 -15.99 4.16
CA SER A 342 31.91 -15.86 3.55
C SER A 342 31.64 -17.07 2.67
N ILE A 343 30.70 -17.92 3.06
CA ILE A 343 30.29 -19.08 2.27
C ILE A 343 29.11 -18.72 1.36
N TYR A 344 29.13 -19.22 0.13
CA TYR A 344 28.08 -19.04 -0.88
C TYR A 344 27.63 -20.40 -1.41
N ARG A 345 26.37 -20.51 -1.84
CA ARG A 345 25.86 -21.72 -2.50
C ARG A 345 25.98 -21.60 -4.02
N GLY A 346 26.48 -22.65 -4.67
CA GLY A 346 26.64 -22.75 -6.12
C GLY A 346 27.96 -22.21 -6.65
N HIS A 347 28.34 -22.63 -7.85
CA HIS A 347 29.64 -22.30 -8.47
C HIS A 347 29.80 -20.79 -8.74
N PRO A 348 30.96 -20.18 -8.45
CA PRO A 348 31.18 -18.73 -8.60
C PRO A 348 30.90 -18.22 -10.02
N LEU A 349 31.28 -18.97 -11.05
CA LEU A 349 31.04 -18.61 -12.47
C LEU A 349 29.55 -18.60 -12.83
N ILE A 350 28.79 -19.63 -12.44
CA ILE A 350 27.34 -19.69 -12.71
C ILE A 350 26.64 -18.54 -12.00
N ARG A 351 27.03 -18.22 -10.77
CA ARG A 351 26.43 -17.10 -10.03
C ARG A 351 26.64 -15.77 -10.75
N LYS A 352 27.81 -15.58 -11.40
CA LYS A 352 28.09 -14.41 -12.25
C LYS A 352 27.23 -14.42 -13.53
N GLU A 353 27.14 -15.55 -14.23
CA GLU A 353 26.33 -15.68 -15.46
C GLU A 353 24.83 -15.50 -15.22
N THR A 354 24.30 -16.16 -14.19
CA THR A 354 22.87 -16.14 -13.83
C THR A 354 22.46 -14.88 -13.06
N CYS A 355 23.41 -13.97 -12.77
CA CYS A 355 23.18 -12.81 -11.91
C CYS A 355 22.53 -13.19 -10.56
N CYS A 356 22.98 -14.30 -9.96
CA CYS A 356 22.40 -14.82 -8.73
C CYS A 356 22.57 -13.80 -7.58
N ARG A 357 21.44 -13.40 -6.98
CA ARG A 357 21.37 -12.38 -5.91
C ARG A 357 21.33 -12.97 -4.51
N GLU A 358 21.52 -14.27 -4.35
CA GLU A 358 21.52 -14.89 -3.02
C GLU A 358 22.71 -14.39 -2.19
N PRO A 359 22.52 -13.89 -0.97
CA PRO A 359 23.61 -13.40 -0.14
C PRO A 359 24.51 -14.54 0.34
N GLY A 360 25.79 -14.23 0.52
CA GLY A 360 26.72 -15.09 1.24
C GLY A 360 26.44 -15.09 2.73
N ARG A 361 26.90 -16.13 3.43
CA ARG A 361 26.75 -16.26 4.87
C ARG A 361 28.12 -16.19 5.52
N LEU A 362 28.27 -15.29 6.49
CA LEU A 362 29.49 -15.20 7.27
C LEU A 362 29.51 -16.32 8.31
N ILE A 363 30.65 -17.00 8.43
CA ILE A 363 30.91 -18.03 9.43
C ILE A 363 32.32 -17.89 9.97
N ARG A 364 32.57 -18.51 11.11
CA ARG A 364 33.94 -18.81 11.55
C ARG A 364 34.44 -20.03 10.80
N LEU A 365 35.68 -19.97 10.35
CA LEU A 365 36.35 -21.09 9.71
C LEU A 365 36.48 -22.22 10.73
N PRO A 366 35.88 -23.39 10.46
CA PRO A 366 36.02 -24.55 11.34
C PRO A 366 37.41 -25.19 11.20
N ASN A 367 37.69 -26.21 12.02
CA ASN A 367 39.01 -26.84 12.03
C ASN A 367 39.21 -27.88 10.91
N SER A 368 38.13 -28.26 10.21
CA SER A 368 38.18 -29.23 9.11
C SER A 368 37.24 -28.86 7.96
N ILE A 369 37.55 -29.35 6.75
CA ILE A 369 36.73 -29.13 5.57
C ILE A 369 35.39 -29.88 5.66
N GLU A 370 35.34 -31.00 6.36
CA GLU A 370 34.10 -31.76 6.61
C GLU A 370 33.16 -31.01 7.55
N GLU A 371 33.71 -30.37 8.59
CA GLU A 371 32.94 -29.52 9.49
C GLU A 371 32.40 -28.29 8.74
N LEU A 372 33.19 -27.71 7.83
CA LEU A 372 32.75 -26.63 6.94
C LEU A 372 31.56 -27.06 6.08
N LYS A 373 31.64 -28.25 5.48
CA LYS A 373 30.53 -28.83 4.70
C LYS A 373 29.30 -29.05 5.58
N SER A 374 29.45 -29.60 6.78
CA SER A 374 28.34 -29.77 7.74
C SER A 374 27.63 -28.44 8.07
N ILE A 375 28.41 -27.40 8.40
CA ILE A 375 27.90 -26.05 8.69
C ILE A 375 27.21 -25.44 7.46
N ALA A 376 27.77 -25.63 6.27
CA ALA A 376 27.16 -25.17 5.03
C ALA A 376 25.82 -25.86 4.77
N GLY A 377 25.75 -27.18 4.98
CA GLY A 377 24.52 -27.95 4.83
C GLY A 377 23.41 -27.50 5.78
N GLU A 378 23.74 -27.27 7.06
CA GLU A 378 22.79 -26.74 8.04
C GLU A 378 22.32 -25.33 7.66
N LYS A 379 23.24 -24.44 7.28
CA LYS A 379 22.90 -23.06 6.95
C LYS A 379 22.03 -23.01 5.69
N PHE A 380 22.46 -23.61 4.60
CA PHE A 380 21.77 -23.52 3.32
C PHE A 380 20.62 -24.52 3.14
N GLY A 381 20.49 -25.52 4.02
CA GLY A 381 19.39 -26.49 4.02
C GLY A 381 19.52 -27.57 2.94
N PHE A 382 20.75 -28.02 2.64
CA PHE A 382 21.01 -29.11 1.68
C PHE A 382 22.05 -30.11 2.23
N ASP A 383 22.14 -31.30 1.64
CA ASP A 383 23.18 -32.26 2.02
C ASP A 383 24.52 -31.89 1.36
N ALA A 384 25.40 -31.29 2.16
CA ALA A 384 26.71 -30.82 1.70
C ALA A 384 27.84 -31.85 1.85
N ARG A 385 27.55 -33.10 2.27
CA ARG A 385 28.59 -34.11 2.53
C ARG A 385 29.51 -34.37 1.33
N ASN A 386 28.94 -34.37 0.12
CA ASN A 386 29.67 -34.59 -1.13
C ASN A 386 29.93 -33.29 -1.90
N ALA A 387 29.64 -32.13 -1.31
CA ALA A 387 29.81 -30.86 -1.99
C ALA A 387 31.30 -30.53 -2.18
N MET A 388 31.62 -29.92 -3.33
CA MET A 388 32.94 -29.38 -3.63
C MET A 388 33.04 -27.96 -3.08
N VAL A 389 34.17 -27.61 -2.47
CA VAL A 389 34.44 -26.26 -1.97
C VAL A 389 35.39 -25.58 -2.94
N THR A 390 35.00 -24.43 -3.48
CA THR A 390 35.85 -23.66 -4.40
C THR A 390 36.10 -22.24 -3.91
N ASP A 391 37.17 -21.62 -4.40
CA ASP A 391 37.49 -20.21 -4.19
C ASP A 391 36.69 -19.27 -5.13
N GLU A 392 37.00 -17.98 -5.14
CA GLU A 392 36.36 -16.99 -6.02
C GLU A 392 36.68 -17.16 -7.52
N GLU A 393 37.77 -17.87 -7.83
CA GLU A 393 38.22 -18.19 -9.20
C GLU A 393 37.61 -19.50 -9.71
N GLY A 394 37.10 -20.35 -8.82
CA GLY A 394 36.51 -21.66 -9.13
C GLY A 394 37.48 -22.83 -8.93
N SER A 395 38.63 -22.60 -8.28
CA SER A 395 39.60 -23.64 -7.95
C SER A 395 39.15 -24.42 -6.71
N GLU A 396 39.35 -25.74 -6.70
CA GLU A 396 39.00 -26.60 -5.57
C GLU A 396 39.90 -26.32 -4.34
N VAL A 397 39.27 -26.21 -3.18
CA VAL A 397 39.92 -25.98 -1.89
C VAL A 397 39.87 -27.26 -1.06
N ASP A 398 40.95 -28.03 -1.10
CA ASP A 398 41.07 -29.31 -0.39
C ASP A 398 41.48 -29.19 1.07
N SER A 399 42.10 -28.07 1.45
CA SER A 399 42.71 -27.88 2.76
C SER A 399 42.27 -26.57 3.41
N ILE A 400 41.84 -26.65 4.67
CA ILE A 400 41.40 -25.46 5.43
C ILE A 400 42.55 -24.48 5.70
N GLU A 401 43.80 -24.97 5.69
CA GLU A 401 45.01 -24.19 5.97
C GLU A 401 45.35 -23.15 4.89
N VAL A 402 44.83 -23.31 3.66
CA VAL A 402 45.05 -22.31 2.59
C VAL A 402 44.11 -21.12 2.71
N VAL A 403 43.03 -21.26 3.46
CA VAL A 403 42.00 -20.24 3.62
C VAL A 403 42.51 -19.10 4.51
N ARG A 404 42.17 -17.87 4.16
CA ARG A 404 42.55 -16.62 4.84
C ARG A 404 41.31 -15.84 5.28
N ASP A 405 41.54 -14.83 6.11
CA ASP A 405 40.45 -14.03 6.68
C ASP A 405 39.74 -13.21 5.60
N ASN A 406 38.41 -13.25 5.64
CA ASN A 406 37.49 -12.69 4.66
C ASN A 406 37.48 -13.37 3.28
N ASP A 407 38.05 -14.57 3.16
CA ASP A 407 37.94 -15.35 1.94
C ASP A 407 36.48 -15.70 1.62
N LYS A 408 36.19 -15.77 0.32
CA LYS A 408 34.89 -16.20 -0.21
C LYS A 408 35.01 -17.64 -0.68
N LEU A 409 34.22 -18.51 -0.07
CA LEU A 409 34.17 -19.93 -0.41
C LEU A 409 32.82 -20.27 -1.03
N PHE A 410 32.81 -21.11 -2.05
CA PHE A 410 31.62 -21.50 -2.79
C PHE A 410 31.40 -23.00 -2.63
N ILE A 411 30.22 -23.38 -2.15
CA ILE A 411 29.84 -24.78 -1.91
C ILE A 411 29.00 -25.24 -3.11
N VAL A 412 29.51 -26.22 -3.86
CA VAL A 412 28.90 -26.75 -5.09
C VAL A 412 28.33 -28.15 -4.82
N GLU A 413 27.01 -28.32 -4.96
CA GLU A 413 26.29 -29.57 -4.61
C GLU A 413 26.72 -30.78 -5.44
N ASP A 414 26.86 -30.62 -6.77
CA ASP A 414 27.26 -31.69 -7.68
C ASP A 414 28.48 -31.26 -8.50
N PRO A 415 29.69 -31.76 -8.21
CA PRO A 415 30.85 -31.53 -9.08
C PRO A 415 30.70 -32.20 -10.46
N ASN A 416 29.82 -33.20 -10.59
CA ASN A 416 29.57 -33.95 -11.83
C ASN A 416 28.44 -33.39 -12.72
N SER A 417 27.75 -32.30 -12.33
CA SER A 417 26.80 -31.65 -13.25
C SER A 417 27.48 -30.86 -14.38
N PHE A 418 28.81 -30.94 -14.45
CA PHE A 418 29.69 -30.14 -15.30
C PHE A 418 30.47 -30.96 -16.34
N MET A 419 30.23 -32.28 -16.44
CA MET A 419 30.72 -33.10 -17.55
C MET A 419 29.69 -33.23 -18.68
#